data_AF-A0A2G1Z795-F1
#
_entry.id   AF-A0A2G1Z795-F1
#
_cell.length_a   1.000
_cell.length_b   1.000
_cell.length_c   1.000
_cell.angle_alpha   90.00
_cell.angle_beta   90.00
_cell.angle_gamma   90.00
#
_symmetry.space_group_name_H-M   'P 1'
#
loop_
_entity.id
_entity.type
_entity.pdbx_description
1 polymer ?
#
loop_
_entity_poly.entity_id
_entity_poly.type
_entity_poly.pdbx_seq_one_letter_code
_entity_poly.pdbx_strand_id
1 'polypeptide(L)'
;MKNNFGIGVKAFAAAIAFGAIAMSGNIAANADELRIAVGMTGNNGLVEGMRKFADNIEKNTGGEYTGKIFPNTLLNFAESMNGVREGIADVAYVVPAYHRAE
;
A
#
# COMPACT_ATOMS: atom_id res chain seq x y z
N MET A 1 6.69 59.85 20.62
CA MET A 1 5.89 58.85 19.86
C MET A 1 6.82 57.68 19.55
N LYS A 2 6.57 56.49 20.11
CA LYS A 2 7.41 55.30 19.87
C LYS A 2 6.87 54.58 18.63
N ASN A 3 7.71 54.44 17.61
CA ASN A 3 7.33 53.85 16.32
C ASN A 3 7.09 52.33 16.47
N ASN A 4 5.82 51.92 16.47
CA ASN A 4 5.39 50.51 16.51
C ASN A 4 5.49 49.78 15.15
N PHE A 5 6.25 50.32 14.20
CA PHE A 5 6.30 49.81 12.82
C PHE A 5 7.05 48.48 12.67
N GLY A 6 7.80 48.04 13.69
CA GLY A 6 8.61 46.81 13.64
C GLY A 6 7.92 45.53 14.13
N ILE A 7 6.73 45.63 14.74
CA ILE A 7 6.05 44.47 15.35
C ILE A 7 5.23 43.69 14.30
N GLY A 8 4.64 44.40 13.32
CA GLY A 8 3.82 43.78 12.26
C GLY A 8 4.61 42.90 11.29
N VAL A 9 5.85 43.28 10.96
CA VAL A 9 6.72 42.52 10.03
C VAL A 9 7.25 41.23 10.66
N LYS A 10 7.56 41.25 11.96
CA LYS A 10 8.04 40.05 12.68
C LYS A 10 6.92 39.02 12.90
N ALA A 11 5.68 39.48 13.12
CA ALA A 11 4.51 38.61 13.24
C ALA A 11 4.12 37.96 11.89
N PHE A 12 4.31 38.67 10.77
CA PHE A 12 4.04 38.14 9.44
C PHE A 12 5.07 37.09 8.99
N ALA A 13 6.36 37.29 9.32
CA ALA A 13 7.42 36.31 9.02
C ALA A 13 7.26 34.99 9.79
N ALA A 14 6.74 35.03 11.03
CA ALA A 14 6.51 33.83 11.84
C ALA A 14 5.33 32.98 11.33
N ALA A 15 4.33 33.59 10.70
CA ALA A 15 3.17 32.88 10.14
C ALA A 15 3.53 32.06 8.87
N ILE A 16 4.50 32.53 8.08
CA ILE A 16 4.95 31.83 6.86
C ILE A 16 5.83 30.61 7.21
N ALA A 17 6.62 30.69 8.29
CA ALA A 17 7.47 29.59 8.74
C ALA A 17 6.66 28.40 9.32
N PHE A 18 5.49 28.65 9.91
CA PHE A 18 4.59 27.59 10.40
C PHE A 18 3.70 26.99 9.30
N GLY A 19 3.41 27.74 8.22
CA GLY A 19 2.60 27.25 7.09
C GLY A 19 3.34 26.27 6.17
N ALA A 20 4.67 26.33 6.10
CA ALA A 20 5.47 25.52 5.18
C ALA A 20 5.66 24.06 5.63
N ILE A 21 5.52 23.75 6.92
CA ILE A 21 5.70 22.38 7.44
C ILE A 21 4.41 21.55 7.26
N ALA A 22 3.24 22.20 7.22
CA ALA A 22 1.94 21.54 7.13
C ALA A 22 1.60 20.96 5.74
N MET A 23 2.35 21.33 4.69
CA MET A 23 2.11 20.84 3.32
C MET A 23 2.98 19.64 2.91
N SER A 24 3.80 19.11 3.83
CA SER A 24 4.62 17.93 3.57
C SER A 24 3.89 16.60 3.78
N GLY A 25 2.69 16.61 4.37
CA GLY A 25 1.85 15.44 4.53
C GLY A 25 0.88 15.30 3.35
N ASN A 26 1.04 14.25 2.56
CA ASN A 26 0.22 13.86 1.40
C ASN A 26 0.50 14.62 0.10
N ILE A 27 1.74 14.50 -0.40
CA ILE A 27 1.84 14.25 -1.84
C ILE A 27 1.08 12.94 -2.04
N ALA A 28 -0.06 12.98 -2.73
CA ALA A 28 -0.75 11.77 -3.17
C ALA A 28 0.18 11.06 -4.16
N ALA A 29 1.13 10.26 -3.63
CA ALA A 29 1.79 9.23 -4.40
C ALA A 29 0.68 8.32 -4.93
N ASN A 30 0.68 8.05 -6.23
CA ASN A 30 -0.22 7.03 -6.77
C ASN A 30 0.10 5.73 -6.03
N ALA A 31 -0.89 5.16 -5.36
CA ALA A 31 -0.70 3.90 -4.66
C ALA A 31 -0.35 2.81 -5.67
N ASP A 32 0.71 2.05 -5.41
CA ASP A 32 1.05 0.90 -6.24
C ASP A 32 0.10 -0.26 -5.89
N GLU A 33 -0.73 -0.69 -6.85
CA GLU A 33 -1.67 -1.81 -6.67
C GLU A 33 -0.95 -3.15 -6.89
N LEU A 34 -0.73 -3.90 -5.81
CA LEU A 34 -0.16 -5.24 -5.84
C LEU A 34 -1.21 -6.27 -6.29
N ARG A 35 -0.86 -7.11 -7.26
CA ARG A 35 -1.68 -8.25 -7.71
C ARG A 35 -1.46 -9.44 -6.78
N ILE A 36 -2.50 -9.82 -6.06
CA ILE A 36 -2.46 -10.89 -5.05
C ILE A 36 -3.23 -12.09 -5.58
N ALA A 37 -2.51 -13.16 -5.96
CA ALA A 37 -3.11 -14.39 -6.45
C ALA A 37 -3.44 -15.38 -5.33
N VAL A 38 -4.60 -16.03 -5.43
CA VAL A 38 -5.01 -17.10 -4.52
C VAL A 38 -5.61 -18.22 -5.34
N GLY A 39 -5.03 -19.42 -5.33
CA GLY A 39 -5.51 -20.56 -6.12
C GLY A 39 -6.83 -21.21 -5.66
N MET A 40 -7.67 -20.46 -4.95
CA MET A 40 -8.95 -20.89 -4.41
C MET A 40 -10.06 -19.90 -4.77
N THR A 41 -11.26 -20.41 -5.06
CA THR A 41 -12.46 -19.60 -5.33
C THR A 41 -13.27 -19.33 -4.06
N GLY A 42 -14.21 -18.39 -4.16
CA GLY A 42 -15.31 -18.24 -3.21
C GLY A 42 -14.97 -17.44 -1.95
N ASN A 43 -15.90 -17.49 -0.98
CA ASN A 43 -15.79 -16.83 0.32
C ASN A 43 -15.47 -17.88 1.38
N ASN A 44 -14.18 -18.08 1.65
CA ASN A 44 -13.68 -19.02 2.65
C ASN A 44 -12.53 -18.38 3.44
N GLY A 45 -12.13 -19.03 4.54
CA GLY A 45 -11.15 -18.47 5.47
C GLY A 45 -9.80 -18.12 4.83
N LEU A 46 -9.36 -18.84 3.79
CA LEU A 46 -8.13 -18.52 3.07
C LEU A 46 -8.29 -17.20 2.29
N VAL A 47 -9.35 -17.10 1.48
CA VAL A 47 -9.60 -15.91 0.66
C VAL A 47 -9.85 -14.68 1.55
N GLU A 48 -10.57 -14.85 2.65
CA GLU A 48 -10.77 -13.80 3.66
C GLU A 48 -9.47 -13.39 4.37
N GLY A 49 -8.60 -14.34 4.67
CA GLY A 49 -7.27 -14.07 5.21
C GLY A 49 -6.43 -13.21 4.26
N MET A 50 -6.47 -13.53 2.96
CA MET A 50 -5.77 -12.75 1.94
C MET A 50 -6.39 -11.35 1.76
N ARG A 51 -7.72 -11.20 1.89
CA ARG A 51 -8.39 -9.87 1.93
C ARG A 51 -7.88 -9.02 3.08
N LYS A 52 -7.82 -9.58 4.28
CA LYS A 52 -7.24 -8.90 5.43
C LYS A 52 -5.77 -8.57 5.24
N PHE A 53 -5.00 -9.42 4.56
CA PHE A 53 -3.61 -9.14 4.22
C PHE A 53 -3.51 -7.92 3.29
N ALA A 54 -4.35 -7.83 2.24
CA ALA A 54 -4.42 -6.67 1.35
C ALA A 54 -4.77 -5.38 2.12
N ASP A 55 -5.80 -5.42 2.98
CA ASP A 55 -6.19 -4.28 3.82
C ASP A 55 -5.05 -3.83 4.76
N ASN A 56 -4.27 -4.79 5.27
CA ASN A 56 -3.16 -4.50 6.17
C ASN A 56 -1.96 -3.92 5.44
N ILE A 57 -1.72 -4.28 4.17
CA ILE A 57 -0.69 -3.61 3.35
C ILE A 57 -1.01 -2.13 3.29
N GLU A 58 -2.22 -1.77 2.86
CA GLU A 58 -2.63 -0.37 2.71
C GLU A 58 -2.50 0.42 4.03
N LYS A 59 -3.00 -0.16 5.13
CA LYS A 59 -2.91 0.48 6.45
C LYS A 59 -1.47 0.67 6.93
N ASN A 60 -0.63 -0.35 6.77
CA ASN A 60 0.71 -0.35 7.33
C ASN A 60 1.70 0.45 6.48
N THR A 61 1.39 0.72 5.21
CA THR A 61 2.22 1.52 4.31
C THR A 61 1.69 2.93 4.13
N GLY A 62 0.70 3.35 4.94
CA GLY A 62 0.07 4.67 4.81
C GLY A 62 -0.54 4.94 3.44
N GLY A 63 -1.02 3.89 2.76
CA GLY A 63 -1.58 3.97 1.42
C GLY A 63 -0.57 3.95 0.26
N GLU A 64 0.73 3.81 0.52
CA GLU A 64 1.75 3.68 -0.54
C GLU A 64 1.50 2.45 -1.44
N TYR A 65 1.05 1.34 -0.85
CA TYR A 65 0.67 0.12 -1.55
C TYR A 65 -0.79 -0.22 -1.28
N THR A 66 -1.47 -0.75 -2.29
CA THR A 66 -2.80 -1.35 -2.16
C THR A 66 -2.75 -2.80 -2.66
N GLY A 67 -3.75 -3.61 -2.36
CA GLY A 67 -3.79 -5.01 -2.77
C GLY A 67 -5.08 -5.36 -3.49
N LYS A 68 -4.96 -5.87 -4.72
CA LYS A 68 -6.08 -6.44 -5.47
C LYS A 68 -5.98 -7.95 -5.51
N ILE A 69 -7.02 -8.61 -5.04
CA ILE A 69 -7.05 -10.07 -4.93
C ILE A 69 -7.72 -10.69 -6.14
N PHE A 70 -7.10 -11.77 -6.63
CA PHE A 70 -7.57 -12.58 -7.75
C PHE A 70 -7.82 -14.04 -7.30
N PRO A 71 -9.01 -14.36 -6.76
CA PRO A 71 -9.36 -15.71 -6.32
C PRO A 71 -9.55 -16.64 -7.51
N ASN A 72 -8.52 -17.45 -7.80
CA ASN A 72 -8.43 -18.47 -8.85
C ASN A 72 -8.79 -17.95 -10.26
N THR A 73 -8.52 -16.66 -10.50
CA THR A 73 -8.70 -15.99 -11.81
C THR A 73 -7.39 -15.54 -12.43
N LEU A 74 -6.31 -15.45 -11.64
CA LEU A 74 -4.98 -15.06 -12.12
C LEU A 74 -4.02 -16.25 -12.15
N LEU A 75 -3.88 -16.97 -11.03
CA LEU A 75 -3.06 -18.18 -10.90
C LEU A 75 -3.80 -19.21 -10.04
N ASN A 76 -3.65 -20.50 -10.36
CA ASN A 76 -4.01 -21.60 -9.48
C ASN A 76 -2.86 -21.94 -8.50
N PHE A 77 -3.06 -22.93 -7.61
CA PHE A 77 -2.03 -23.30 -6.63
C PHE A 77 -0.73 -23.84 -7.22
N ALA A 78 -0.80 -24.56 -8.35
CA ALA A 78 0.38 -25.13 -9.00
C ALA A 78 1.19 -24.07 -9.78
N GLU A 79 0.54 -22.97 -10.17
CA GLU A 79 1.19 -21.88 -10.91
C GLU A 79 1.75 -20.79 -9.99
N SER A 80 1.34 -20.77 -8.72
CA SER A 80 1.57 -19.63 -7.81
C SER A 80 3.05 -19.29 -7.61
N MET A 81 3.93 -20.28 -7.41
CA MET A 81 5.35 -19.98 -7.16
C MET A 81 6.07 -19.47 -8.42
N ASN A 82 5.85 -20.12 -9.56
CA ASN A 82 6.39 -19.69 -10.85
C ASN A 82 5.84 -18.33 -11.26
N GLY A 83 4.53 -18.10 -11.10
CA GLY A 83 3.90 -16.85 -11.47
C GLY A 83 4.38 -15.65 -10.65
N VAL A 84 4.75 -15.83 -9.38
CA VAL A 84 5.42 -14.77 -8.61
C VAL A 84 6.85 -14.54 -9.12
N ARG A 85 7.62 -15.61 -9.37
CA ARG A 85 8.98 -15.52 -9.91
C ARG A 85 9.04 -14.79 -11.25
N GLU A 86 8.04 -15.02 -12.09
CA GLU A 86 7.91 -14.43 -13.43
C GLU A 86 7.21 -13.06 -13.43
N GLY A 87 6.74 -12.56 -12.28
CA GLY A 87 6.09 -11.26 -12.17
C GLY A 87 4.65 -11.21 -12.71
N ILE A 88 3.99 -12.37 -12.87
CA ILE A 88 2.56 -12.46 -13.22
C ILE A 88 1.69 -11.99 -12.05
N ALA A 89 2.08 -12.34 -10.83
CA ALA A 89 1.51 -11.80 -9.59
C ALA A 89 2.64 -11.25 -8.72
N ASP A 90 2.33 -10.26 -7.89
CA ASP A 90 3.31 -9.66 -6.98
C ASP A 90 3.36 -10.42 -5.65
N VAL A 91 2.22 -11.02 -5.26
CA VAL A 91 2.08 -11.90 -4.10
C VAL A 91 1.20 -13.08 -4.46
N ALA A 92 1.51 -14.28 -3.95
CA ALA A 92 0.62 -15.43 -4.06
C ALA A 92 0.59 -16.26 -2.76
N TYR A 93 -0.55 -16.90 -2.48
CA TYR A 93 -0.60 -17.94 -1.48
C TYR A 93 -0.09 -19.27 -2.05
N VAL A 94 1.10 -19.68 -1.59
CA VAL A 94 1.77 -20.89 -2.07
C VAL A 94 1.47 -22.06 -1.13
N VAL A 95 0.99 -23.17 -1.69
CA VAL A 95 0.86 -24.44 -0.98
C VAL A 95 2.09 -25.31 -1.30
N PRO A 96 2.97 -25.59 -0.31
CA PRO A 96 4.23 -26.30 -0.56
C PRO A 96 4.05 -27.68 -1.21
N ALA A 97 2.91 -28.33 -1.00
CA ALA A 97 2.63 -29.66 -1.55
C ALA A 97 2.60 -29.72 -3.08
N TYR A 98 2.45 -28.58 -3.79
CA TYR A 98 2.50 -28.50 -5.25
C TYR A 98 3.91 -28.27 -5.81
N HIS A 99 4.91 -28.06 -4.94
CA HIS A 99 6.25 -27.60 -5.31
C HIS A 99 7.34 -28.43 -4.63
N ARG A 100 7.12 -29.74 -4.46
CA ARG A 100 7.91 -30.64 -3.58
C ARG A 100 9.36 -30.91 -4.05
N ALA A 101 9.87 -30.17 -5.02
CA ALA A 101 11.21 -30.34 -5.60
C ALA A 101 11.91 -29.02 -5.92
N GLU A 102 11.37 -27.88 -5.49
CA GLU A 102 12.00 -26.56 -5.63
C GLU A 102 12.91 -26.21 -4.44
#